data_AF-A0A1L2ZQ35-F1
#
_entry.id   AF-A0A1L2ZQ35-F1
#
_cell.length_a   1.000
_cell.length_b   1.000
_cell.length_c   1.000
_cell.angle_alpha   90.00
_cell.angle_beta   90.00
_cell.angle_gamma   90.00
#
_symmetry.space_group_name_H-M   'P 1'
#
loop_
_entity.id
_entity.type
_entity.pdbx_description
1 polymer ?
#
loop_
_entity_poly.entity_id
_entity_poly.type
_entity_poly.pdbx_seq_one_letter_code
_entity_poly.pdbx_strand_id
1 'polypeptide(L)'
;MRIDYAESRQSTLGVEWEIALVDRESGDLRSVAQEILDGVHANHGNLGPDDEHPHVKQELLLNTVEIVTGVCDTVAQAKKELHDNMQAVREIADPMGVELFSAGSHPIAQPSTQPVTDKDRYGKLIDRTQWWGRQMVIYGVHVHVGVDHKSKVLPIVDGLINFQPHLQALSASSPYWGGEDTGYASQRALMFQQLPTAGLPYHFSQWSEYESYVADMLHTGVIDDISEIRWDVRPVPRFGTVEMRIADGLSSLKDVGAMAALTQCLVQSMSDRLDAGERIPVMPPWYRVENKWRAARYGLDAIIILDKAGNEMLVTDHLTEVLNELEPIAKRLDCENELRDVERIMRGGAGYQWQRKIAAENDGDLRALVRDNTARMRLT
;
A
#
# COMPACT_ATOMS: atom_id res chain seq x y z
N MET A 1 -16.91 5.46 22.45
CA MET A 1 -17.94 5.63 21.40
C MET A 1 -18.19 4.26 20.80
N ARG A 2 -19.44 3.84 20.55
CA ARG A 2 -19.68 2.53 19.90
C ARG A 2 -19.34 2.62 18.41
N ILE A 3 -18.58 1.65 17.91
CA ILE A 3 -18.22 1.52 16.49
C ILE A 3 -18.78 0.19 16.00
N ASP A 4 -19.78 0.29 15.13
CA ASP A 4 -20.33 -0.89 14.46
C ASP A 4 -19.35 -1.39 13.38
N TYR A 5 -19.36 -2.70 13.17
CA TYR A 5 -18.52 -3.38 12.20
C TYR A 5 -19.44 -3.99 11.15
N ALA A 6 -19.29 -3.55 9.90
CA ALA A 6 -20.09 -4.03 8.79
C ALA A 6 -19.81 -5.51 8.54
N GLU A 7 -20.83 -6.24 8.08
CA GLU A 7 -20.67 -7.61 7.63
C GLU A 7 -19.92 -7.64 6.31
N SER A 8 -18.91 -8.50 6.21
CA SER A 8 -18.22 -8.80 4.96
C SER A 8 -18.03 -10.31 4.86
N ARG A 9 -17.87 -10.81 3.64
CA ARG A 9 -17.54 -12.23 3.43
C ARG A 9 -16.04 -12.42 3.69
N GLN A 10 -15.69 -13.51 4.39
CA GLN A 10 -14.29 -13.81 4.68
C GLN A 10 -13.46 -13.84 3.39
N SER A 11 -12.34 -13.12 3.41
CA SER A 11 -11.31 -13.12 2.36
C SER A 11 -11.71 -12.57 1.00
N THR A 12 -12.80 -11.79 0.91
CA THR A 12 -12.99 -10.89 -0.26
C THR A 12 -11.90 -9.82 -0.28
N LEU A 13 -11.59 -9.30 -1.47
CA LEU A 13 -10.52 -8.32 -1.68
C LEU A 13 -11.06 -6.98 -2.14
N GLY A 14 -10.39 -5.91 -1.71
CA GLY A 14 -10.40 -4.62 -2.38
C GLY A 14 -8.95 -4.15 -2.51
N VAL A 15 -8.56 -3.62 -3.66
CA VAL A 15 -7.19 -3.15 -3.88
C VAL A 15 -7.21 -1.70 -4.34
N GLU A 16 -6.43 -0.87 -3.66
CA GLU A 16 -6.18 0.53 -4.00
C GLU A 16 -4.74 0.66 -4.50
N TRP A 17 -4.54 1.35 -5.61
CA TRP A 17 -3.24 1.52 -6.24
C TRP A 17 -3.02 2.98 -6.63
N GLU A 18 -2.09 3.64 -5.94
CA GLU A 18 -1.77 5.04 -6.16
C GLU A 18 -0.82 5.17 -7.37
N ILE A 19 -1.23 5.99 -8.34
CA ILE A 19 -0.55 6.19 -9.62
C ILE A 19 -0.14 7.65 -9.76
N ALA A 20 1.16 7.89 -9.89
CA ALA A 20 1.70 9.19 -10.25
C ALA A 20 1.54 9.46 -11.75
N LEU A 21 1.25 10.71 -12.08
CA LEU A 21 1.15 11.22 -13.43
C LEU A 21 2.47 11.92 -13.77
N VAL A 22 3.15 11.43 -14.80
CA VAL A 22 4.45 11.98 -15.22
C VAL A 22 4.41 12.47 -16.65
N ASP A 23 5.10 13.56 -16.93
CA ASP A 23 5.28 14.07 -18.27
C ASP A 23 6.20 13.15 -19.08
N ARG A 24 5.76 12.73 -20.28
CA ARG A 24 6.46 11.73 -21.10
C ARG A 24 7.88 12.16 -21.50
N GLU A 25 8.10 13.45 -21.73
CA GLU A 25 9.38 13.94 -22.25
C GLU A 25 10.38 14.22 -21.13
N SER A 26 9.95 14.96 -20.11
CA SER A 26 10.80 15.39 -19.00
C SER A 26 10.99 14.32 -17.92
N GLY A 27 9.98 13.45 -17.75
CA GLY A 27 9.90 12.48 -16.66
C GLY A 27 9.60 13.12 -15.30
N ASP A 28 9.16 14.38 -15.25
CA ASP A 28 8.74 15.04 -14.01
C ASP A 28 7.24 14.83 -13.74
N LEU A 29 6.81 15.07 -12.50
CA LEU A 29 5.40 14.98 -12.11
C LEU A 29 4.57 16.05 -12.82
N ARG A 30 3.37 15.67 -13.26
CA ARG A 30 2.45 16.56 -13.94
C ARG A 30 1.11 16.63 -13.21
N SER A 31 0.70 17.84 -12.88
CA SER A 31 -0.49 18.10 -12.07
C SER A 31 -1.76 18.21 -12.92
N VAL A 32 -2.20 17.08 -13.49
CA VAL A 32 -3.39 16.99 -14.36
C VAL A 32 -4.41 15.93 -13.90
N ALA A 33 -4.40 15.60 -12.61
CA ALA A 33 -5.31 14.60 -12.07
C ALA A 33 -6.78 14.97 -12.28
N GLN A 34 -7.15 16.25 -12.18
CA GLN A 34 -8.54 16.69 -12.37
C GLN A 34 -9.01 16.45 -13.80
N GLU A 35 -8.19 16.79 -14.80
CA GLU A 35 -8.51 16.54 -16.21
C GLU A 35 -8.68 15.06 -16.52
N ILE A 36 -7.88 14.20 -15.88
CA ILE A 36 -8.02 12.74 -15.99
C ILE A 36 -9.32 12.27 -15.34
N LEU A 37 -9.62 12.73 -14.13
CA LEU A 37 -10.85 12.37 -13.41
C LEU A 37 -12.08 12.78 -14.20
N ASP A 38 -12.13 14.02 -14.70
CA ASP A 38 -13.22 14.55 -15.52
C ASP A 38 -13.37 13.75 -16.81
N GLY A 39 -12.26 13.38 -17.46
CA GLY A 39 -12.27 12.59 -18.69
C GLY A 39 -12.77 11.15 -18.48
N VAL A 40 -12.29 10.47 -17.45
CA VAL A 40 -12.73 9.10 -17.12
C VAL A 40 -14.19 9.12 -16.68
N HIS A 41 -14.61 10.11 -15.90
CA HIS A 41 -15.99 10.31 -15.48
C HIS A 41 -16.94 10.51 -16.68
N ALA A 42 -16.56 11.37 -17.62
CA ALA A 42 -17.35 11.62 -18.83
C ALA A 42 -17.52 10.38 -19.71
N ASN A 43 -16.53 9.47 -19.71
CA ASN A 43 -16.59 8.21 -20.45
C ASN A 43 -17.36 7.11 -19.71
N HIS A 44 -17.70 7.31 -18.43
CA HIS A 44 -18.45 6.34 -17.65
C HIS A 44 -19.96 6.53 -17.86
N GLY A 45 -20.57 5.66 -18.68
CA GLY A 45 -21.91 5.85 -19.24
C GLY A 45 -23.11 5.96 -18.27
N ASN A 46 -22.90 5.84 -16.95
CA ASN A 46 -23.94 5.84 -15.92
C ASN A 46 -23.69 6.79 -14.74
N LEU A 47 -22.75 7.74 -14.84
CA LEU A 47 -22.51 8.72 -13.77
C LEU A 47 -23.14 10.07 -14.10
N GLY A 48 -23.82 10.65 -13.11
CA GLY A 48 -24.28 12.04 -13.16
C GLY A 48 -23.11 13.03 -13.00
N PRO A 49 -23.29 14.31 -13.32
CA PRO A 49 -22.20 15.31 -13.27
C PRO A 49 -21.51 15.47 -11.91
N ASP A 50 -22.23 15.23 -10.81
CA ASP A 50 -21.73 15.41 -9.44
C ASP A 50 -21.39 14.09 -8.74
N ASP A 51 -21.54 12.95 -9.42
CA ASP A 51 -21.23 11.64 -8.85
C ASP A 51 -19.70 11.44 -8.79
N GLU A 52 -19.19 10.79 -7.75
CA GLU A 52 -17.79 10.37 -7.76
C GLU A 52 -17.61 9.12 -8.62
N HIS A 53 -16.53 9.08 -9.40
CA HIS A 53 -16.16 7.86 -10.13
C HIS A 53 -15.88 6.71 -9.15
N PRO A 54 -16.45 5.50 -9.34
CA PRO A 54 -16.35 4.42 -8.37
C PRO A 54 -14.93 3.82 -8.25
N HIS A 55 -14.15 3.91 -9.33
CA HIS A 55 -12.89 3.15 -9.46
C HIS A 55 -11.64 4.00 -9.69
N VAL A 56 -11.80 5.31 -9.86
CA VAL A 56 -10.68 6.25 -10.09
C VAL A 56 -10.95 7.44 -9.22
N LYS A 57 -10.14 7.60 -8.18
CA LYS A 57 -10.36 8.57 -7.11
C LYS A 57 -9.30 9.65 -7.15
N GLN A 58 -9.70 10.84 -6.72
CA GLN A 58 -8.79 11.94 -6.49
C GLN A 58 -8.00 11.69 -5.20
N GLU A 59 -6.69 11.92 -5.25
CA GLU A 59 -5.83 11.83 -4.06
C GLU A 59 -5.30 13.20 -3.62
N LEU A 60 -4.54 13.26 -2.53
CA LEU A 60 -4.00 14.49 -1.93
C LEU A 60 -3.32 15.42 -2.96
N LEU A 61 -2.46 14.86 -3.82
CA LEU A 61 -1.68 15.62 -4.79
C LEU A 61 -2.37 15.68 -6.14
N LEU A 62 -2.28 16.84 -6.81
CA LEU A 62 -2.85 17.06 -8.14
C LEU A 62 -2.14 16.28 -9.26
N ASN A 63 -1.06 15.57 -8.92
CA ASN A 63 -0.29 14.70 -9.81
C ASN A 63 -0.55 13.20 -9.57
N THR A 64 -1.58 12.87 -8.79
CA THR A 64 -1.89 11.48 -8.42
C THR A 64 -3.34 11.14 -8.72
N VAL A 65 -3.57 9.95 -9.24
CA VAL A 65 -4.88 9.30 -9.25
C VAL A 65 -4.78 7.98 -8.50
N GLU A 66 -5.82 7.62 -7.77
CA GLU A 66 -5.92 6.33 -7.10
C GLU A 66 -6.86 5.42 -7.89
N ILE A 67 -6.40 4.23 -8.26
CA ILE A 67 -7.21 3.21 -8.91
C ILE A 67 -7.70 2.22 -7.87
N VAL A 68 -9.01 1.98 -7.82
CA VAL A 68 -9.67 1.17 -6.80
C VAL A 68 -10.55 0.09 -7.44
N THR A 69 -10.44 -1.15 -6.98
CA THR A 69 -11.33 -2.24 -7.40
C THR A 69 -12.71 -2.15 -6.74
N GLY A 70 -13.67 -2.91 -7.25
CA GLY A 70 -14.82 -3.29 -6.43
C GLY A 70 -14.43 -4.28 -5.33
N VAL A 71 -15.45 -4.96 -4.78
CA VAL A 71 -15.23 -6.13 -3.92
C VAL A 71 -15.02 -7.35 -4.81
N CYS A 72 -13.81 -7.91 -4.79
CA CYS A 72 -13.41 -9.05 -5.60
C CYS A 72 -13.37 -10.34 -4.79
N ASP A 73 -13.67 -11.46 -5.43
CA ASP A 73 -13.61 -12.78 -4.79
C ASP A 73 -12.23 -13.44 -4.93
N THR A 74 -11.49 -13.10 -5.99
CA THR A 74 -10.16 -13.64 -6.28
C THR A 74 -9.17 -12.54 -6.64
N VAL A 75 -7.88 -12.84 -6.49
CA VAL A 75 -6.81 -11.91 -6.89
C VAL A 75 -6.80 -11.70 -8.41
N ALA A 76 -7.14 -12.73 -9.19
CA ALA A 76 -7.25 -12.63 -10.64
C ALA A 76 -8.33 -11.63 -11.06
N GLN A 77 -9.48 -11.61 -10.38
CA GLN A 77 -10.52 -10.60 -10.60
C GLN A 77 -10.01 -9.20 -10.26
N ALA A 78 -9.39 -9.02 -9.09
CA ALA A 78 -8.84 -7.73 -8.69
C ALA A 78 -7.82 -7.19 -9.71
N LYS A 79 -6.90 -8.04 -10.19
CA LYS A 79 -5.92 -7.67 -11.24
C LYS A 79 -6.61 -7.25 -12.53
N LYS A 80 -7.65 -7.95 -12.95
CA LYS A 80 -8.42 -7.60 -14.16
C LYS A 80 -9.09 -6.24 -14.01
N GLU A 81 -9.74 -5.98 -12.88
CA GLU A 81 -10.39 -4.69 -12.63
C GLU A 81 -9.36 -3.54 -12.58
N LEU A 82 -8.24 -3.72 -11.89
CA LEU A 82 -7.15 -2.73 -11.87
C LEU A 82 -6.61 -2.47 -13.28
N HIS A 83 -6.41 -3.51 -14.09
CA HIS A 83 -6.00 -3.35 -15.50
C HIS A 83 -7.01 -2.50 -16.28
N ASP A 84 -8.29 -2.86 -16.23
CA ASP A 84 -9.33 -2.17 -17.01
C ASP A 84 -9.45 -0.70 -16.58
N ASN A 85 -9.38 -0.42 -15.28
CA ASN A 85 -9.39 0.94 -14.75
C ASN A 85 -8.13 1.73 -15.14
N MET A 86 -6.96 1.08 -15.16
CA MET A 86 -5.71 1.69 -15.65
C MET A 86 -5.81 2.04 -17.14
N GLN A 87 -6.43 1.18 -17.97
CA GLN A 87 -6.64 1.50 -19.38
C GLN A 87 -7.57 2.71 -19.56
N ALA A 88 -8.65 2.81 -18.78
CA ALA A 88 -9.52 3.99 -18.81
C ALA A 88 -8.76 5.29 -18.48
N VAL A 89 -7.86 5.26 -17.50
CA VAL A 89 -6.97 6.39 -17.19
C VAL A 89 -6.04 6.70 -18.37
N ARG A 90 -5.46 5.67 -19.00
CA ARG A 90 -4.55 5.85 -20.16
C ARG A 90 -5.24 6.45 -21.37
N GLU A 91 -6.49 6.12 -21.64
CA GLU A 91 -7.26 6.71 -22.75
C GLU A 91 -7.30 8.25 -22.67
N ILE A 92 -7.29 8.81 -21.46
CA ILE A 92 -7.26 10.26 -21.23
C ILE A 92 -5.82 10.78 -21.16
N ALA A 93 -4.92 10.07 -20.47
CA ALA A 93 -3.55 10.51 -20.23
C ALA A 93 -2.66 10.48 -21.50
N ASP A 94 -2.79 9.47 -22.34
CA ASP A 94 -1.90 9.24 -23.50
C ASP A 94 -1.94 10.40 -24.53
N PRO A 95 -3.12 10.93 -24.92
CA PRO A 95 -3.23 12.11 -25.79
C PRO A 95 -2.61 13.38 -25.20
N MET A 96 -2.56 13.48 -23.87
CA MET A 96 -1.98 14.63 -23.17
C MET A 96 -0.44 14.56 -23.11
N GLY A 97 0.17 13.44 -23.51
CA GLY A 97 1.61 13.20 -23.31
C GLY A 97 1.96 12.86 -21.86
N VAL A 98 1.02 12.26 -21.13
CA VAL A 98 1.20 11.83 -19.73
C VAL A 98 1.38 10.32 -19.66
N GLU A 99 2.37 9.88 -18.90
CA GLU A 99 2.58 8.47 -18.55
C GLU A 99 2.15 8.19 -17.11
N LEU A 100 1.88 6.91 -16.85
CA LEU A 100 1.57 6.40 -15.52
C LEU A 100 2.82 5.82 -14.88
N PHE A 101 3.06 6.20 -13.63
CA PHE A 101 4.21 5.79 -12.83
C PHE A 101 3.73 5.26 -11.47
N SER A 102 4.35 4.20 -10.97
CA SER A 102 4.10 3.76 -9.59
C SER A 102 5.36 3.19 -8.95
N ALA A 103 5.71 3.76 -7.80
CA ALA A 103 6.82 3.38 -6.93
C ALA A 103 6.58 4.05 -5.56
N GLY A 104 7.29 3.66 -4.50
CA GLY A 104 7.10 4.25 -3.18
C GLY A 104 7.36 5.77 -3.15
N SER A 105 8.22 6.28 -4.03
CA SER A 105 8.51 7.70 -4.23
C SER A 105 8.88 7.96 -5.69
N HIS A 106 8.71 9.21 -6.14
CA HIS A 106 9.27 9.63 -7.41
C HIS A 106 10.77 9.93 -7.24
N PRO A 107 11.68 9.40 -8.10
CA PRO A 107 13.12 9.43 -7.82
C PRO A 107 13.73 10.83 -7.92
N ILE A 108 13.19 11.70 -8.79
CA ILE A 108 13.77 13.03 -9.09
C ILE A 108 12.89 14.21 -8.71
N ALA A 109 11.59 13.98 -8.46
CA ALA A 109 10.68 15.10 -8.24
C ALA A 109 11.01 15.76 -6.91
N GLN A 110 10.97 17.09 -6.88
CA GLN A 110 11.15 17.85 -5.65
C GLN A 110 9.80 17.92 -4.92
N PRO A 111 9.67 17.33 -3.72
CA PRO A 111 8.37 17.30 -3.03
C PRO A 111 7.84 18.69 -2.67
N SER A 112 8.74 19.61 -2.29
CA SER A 112 8.40 20.96 -1.85
C SER A 112 7.79 21.86 -2.93
N THR A 113 7.84 21.46 -4.20
CA THR A 113 7.34 22.25 -5.33
C THR A 113 6.06 21.68 -5.94
N GLN A 114 5.51 20.59 -5.39
CA GLN A 114 4.30 19.96 -5.94
C GLN A 114 3.03 20.63 -5.44
N PRO A 115 2.09 21.01 -6.33
CA PRO A 115 0.83 21.61 -5.92
C PRO A 115 -0.11 20.56 -5.32
N VAL A 116 -0.90 20.98 -4.34
CA VAL A 116 -1.81 20.13 -3.57
C VAL A 116 -3.25 20.48 -3.93
N THR A 117 -4.15 19.51 -3.82
CA THR A 117 -5.58 19.73 -4.04
C THR A 117 -6.17 20.75 -3.04
N ASP A 118 -7.02 21.66 -3.53
CA ASP A 118 -7.68 22.71 -2.74
C ASP A 118 -8.84 22.21 -1.86
N LYS A 119 -8.94 20.90 -1.57
CA LYS A 119 -9.97 20.41 -0.63
C LYS A 119 -9.58 20.82 0.79
N ASP A 120 -10.48 21.51 1.49
CA ASP A 120 -10.30 22.02 2.87
C ASP A 120 -9.64 21.00 3.83
N ARG A 121 -9.93 19.71 3.66
CA ARG A 121 -9.35 18.61 4.44
C ARG A 121 -7.83 18.48 4.25
N TYR A 122 -7.34 18.58 3.02
CA TYR A 122 -5.93 18.39 2.69
C TYR A 122 -5.09 19.63 3.02
N GLY A 123 -5.65 20.83 2.86
CA GLY A 123 -5.04 22.07 3.35
C GLY A 123 -4.76 22.04 4.85
N LYS A 124 -5.74 21.55 5.66
CA LYS A 124 -5.55 21.34 7.10
C LYS A 124 -4.44 20.34 7.42
N LEU A 125 -4.33 19.25 6.66
CA LEU A 125 -3.28 18.25 6.89
C LEU A 125 -1.88 18.87 6.67
N ILE A 126 -1.70 19.63 5.59
CA ILE A 126 -0.40 20.27 5.29
C ILE A 126 -0.08 21.36 6.30
N ASP A 127 -1.05 22.20 6.66
CA ASP A 127 -0.84 23.23 7.68
C ASP A 127 -0.46 22.62 9.04
N ARG A 128 -1.09 21.50 9.41
CA ARG A 128 -0.78 20.80 10.66
C ARG A 128 0.59 20.11 10.64
N THR A 129 1.01 19.56 9.52
CA THR A 129 2.22 18.71 9.42
C THR A 129 3.44 19.44 8.88
N GLN A 130 3.26 20.65 8.35
CA GLN A 130 4.29 21.58 7.90
C GLN A 130 5.34 20.91 7.02
N TRP A 131 6.58 20.78 7.52
CA TRP A 131 7.70 20.25 6.76
C TRP A 131 7.40 18.85 6.21
N TRP A 132 6.89 17.94 7.04
CA TRP A 132 6.62 16.56 6.65
C TRP A 132 5.43 16.44 5.69
N GLY A 133 4.41 17.29 5.86
CA GLY A 133 3.28 17.33 4.93
C GLY A 133 3.68 17.68 3.50
N ARG A 134 4.63 18.60 3.35
CA ARG A 134 5.20 18.98 2.05
C ARG A 134 6.10 17.91 1.43
N GLN A 135 6.37 16.82 2.14
CA GLN A 135 7.15 15.68 1.65
C GLN A 135 6.25 14.52 1.15
N MET A 136 4.93 14.66 1.14
CA MET A 136 4.00 13.55 0.83
C MET A 136 3.89 13.19 -0.66
N VAL A 137 5.00 13.19 -1.41
CA VAL A 137 5.09 12.63 -2.76
C VAL A 137 5.47 11.15 -2.67
N ILE A 138 4.55 10.39 -2.09
CA ILE A 138 4.66 8.94 -1.91
C ILE A 138 3.46 8.25 -2.52
N TYR A 139 3.67 7.01 -2.95
CA TYR A 139 2.62 6.20 -3.55
C TYR A 139 2.66 4.80 -2.92
N GLY A 140 1.49 4.21 -2.73
CA GLY A 140 1.30 2.92 -2.07
C GLY A 140 0.35 2.00 -2.82
N VAL A 141 0.34 0.76 -2.36
CA VAL A 141 -0.70 -0.23 -2.69
C VAL A 141 -1.37 -0.60 -1.38
N HIS A 142 -2.69 -0.46 -1.31
CA HIS A 142 -3.46 -0.90 -0.16
C HIS A 142 -4.29 -2.12 -0.51
N VAL A 143 -4.34 -3.09 0.40
CA VAL A 143 -5.12 -4.33 0.22
C VAL A 143 -6.08 -4.46 1.38
N HIS A 144 -7.36 -4.36 1.07
CA HIS A 144 -8.47 -4.71 1.95
C HIS A 144 -8.74 -6.20 1.86
N VAL A 145 -8.90 -6.85 3.01
CA VAL A 145 -9.38 -8.22 3.11
C VAL A 145 -10.60 -8.28 4.02
N GLY A 146 -11.70 -8.86 3.51
CA GLY A 146 -12.93 -9.10 4.26
C GLY A 146 -12.69 -10.02 5.45
N VAL A 147 -13.23 -9.65 6.60
CA VAL A 147 -13.19 -10.44 7.83
C VAL A 147 -14.63 -10.66 8.29
N ASP A 148 -15.05 -11.92 8.33
CA ASP A 148 -16.44 -12.31 8.58
C ASP A 148 -16.96 -11.99 9.97
N HIS A 149 -16.07 -11.73 10.94
CA HIS A 149 -16.48 -11.42 12.29
C HIS A 149 -15.53 -10.44 13.01
N LYS A 150 -16.13 -9.45 13.68
CA LYS A 150 -15.43 -8.38 14.41
C LYS A 150 -14.41 -8.89 15.44
N SER A 151 -14.65 -10.04 16.07
CA SER A 151 -13.70 -10.60 17.06
C SER A 151 -12.36 -11.00 16.46
N LYS A 152 -12.30 -11.23 15.15
CA LYS A 152 -11.08 -11.65 14.45
C LYS A 152 -10.21 -10.47 13.99
N VAL A 153 -10.79 -9.29 13.81
CA VAL A 153 -10.10 -8.17 13.14
C VAL A 153 -8.87 -7.67 13.89
N LEU A 154 -8.94 -7.48 15.22
CA LEU A 154 -7.81 -6.98 16.01
C LEU A 154 -6.66 -8.01 16.09
N PRO A 155 -6.91 -9.31 16.37
CA PRO A 155 -5.88 -10.34 16.27
C PRO A 155 -5.24 -10.43 14.87
N ILE A 156 -6.03 -10.28 13.80
CA ILE A 156 -5.50 -10.29 12.42
C ILE A 156 -4.63 -9.05 12.16
N VAL A 157 -5.00 -7.86 12.67
CA VAL A 157 -4.13 -6.67 12.60
C VAL A 157 -2.79 -6.96 13.28
N ASP A 158 -2.79 -7.50 14.49
CA ASP A 158 -1.56 -7.86 15.19
C ASP A 158 -0.70 -8.87 14.42
N GLY A 159 -1.33 -9.86 13.79
CA GLY A 159 -0.63 -10.85 13.00
C GLY A 159 -0.05 -10.28 11.69
N LEU A 160 -0.79 -9.43 10.96
CA LEU A 160 -0.25 -8.72 9.81
C LEU A 160 0.94 -7.82 10.19
N ILE A 161 0.94 -7.24 11.38
CA ILE A 161 2.09 -6.48 11.89
C ILE A 161 3.31 -7.37 12.14
N ASN A 162 3.14 -8.65 12.51
CA ASN A 162 4.28 -9.57 12.57
C ASN A 162 4.88 -9.87 11.19
N PHE A 163 4.07 -9.80 10.12
CA PHE A 163 4.50 -9.95 8.72
C PHE A 163 4.81 -8.62 8.01
N GLN A 164 4.74 -7.50 8.73
CA GLN A 164 5.07 -6.19 8.21
C GLN A 164 6.46 -6.10 7.56
N PRO A 165 7.55 -6.64 8.14
CA PRO A 165 8.84 -6.58 7.49
C PRO A 165 8.89 -7.34 6.15
N HIS A 166 8.14 -8.44 6.02
CA HIS A 166 8.03 -9.21 4.77
C HIS A 166 7.34 -8.40 3.68
N LEU A 167 6.16 -7.86 3.99
CA LEU A 167 5.35 -7.08 3.06
C LEU A 167 6.10 -5.83 2.61
N GLN A 168 6.82 -5.18 3.52
CA GLN A 168 7.62 -3.99 3.22
C GLN A 168 8.86 -4.34 2.38
N ALA A 169 9.58 -5.43 2.70
CA ALA A 169 10.77 -5.84 1.96
C ALA A 169 10.45 -6.24 0.50
N LEU A 170 9.35 -6.94 0.29
CA LEU A 170 8.88 -7.35 -1.05
C LEU A 170 8.46 -6.17 -1.91
N SER A 171 7.77 -5.19 -1.32
CA SER A 171 7.22 -4.05 -2.06
C SER A 171 8.18 -2.88 -2.21
N ALA A 172 9.25 -2.81 -1.40
CA ALA A 172 10.18 -1.70 -1.35
C ALA A 172 10.62 -1.21 -2.74
N SER A 173 10.32 0.05 -3.03
CA SER A 173 10.54 0.67 -4.34
C SER A 173 10.82 2.17 -4.25
N SER A 174 11.31 2.65 -3.11
CA SER A 174 11.62 4.06 -2.87
C SER A 174 13.04 4.31 -2.35
N PRO A 175 14.10 3.86 -3.06
CA PRO A 175 15.48 4.13 -2.64
C PRO A 175 15.89 5.60 -2.83
N TYR A 176 15.25 6.33 -3.75
CA TYR A 176 15.61 7.71 -4.10
C TYR A 176 14.61 8.74 -3.55
N TRP A 177 15.13 9.92 -3.18
CA TRP A 177 14.32 11.04 -2.71
C TRP A 177 14.91 12.38 -3.16
N GLY A 178 14.19 13.14 -3.98
CA GLY A 178 14.65 14.45 -4.45
C GLY A 178 15.95 14.40 -5.26
N GLY A 179 16.21 13.28 -5.95
CA GLY A 179 17.43 13.06 -6.75
C GLY A 179 18.57 12.35 -6.02
N GLU A 180 18.43 12.03 -4.74
CA GLU A 180 19.50 11.44 -3.92
C GLU A 180 19.19 9.97 -3.55
N ASP A 181 20.19 9.08 -3.58
CA ASP A 181 20.05 7.74 -2.97
C ASP A 181 20.04 7.90 -1.45
N THR A 182 18.93 7.52 -0.83
CA THR A 182 18.72 7.68 0.62
C THR A 182 19.47 6.62 1.43
N GLY A 183 19.96 5.56 0.76
CA GLY A 183 20.47 4.36 1.40
C GLY A 183 19.38 3.43 1.94
N TYR A 184 18.10 3.77 1.83
CA TYR A 184 16.97 2.90 2.20
C TYR A 184 16.47 2.09 1.00
N ALA A 185 15.77 0.99 1.27
CA ALA A 185 15.01 0.24 0.27
C ALA A 185 13.60 0.83 0.11
N SER A 186 12.95 1.18 1.24
CA SER A 186 11.69 1.92 1.29
C SER A 186 11.87 3.19 2.12
N GLN A 187 12.11 4.33 1.46
CA GLN A 187 12.09 5.63 2.10
C GLN A 187 10.66 6.07 2.46
N ARG A 188 9.66 5.65 1.67
CA ARG A 188 8.25 5.92 1.94
C ARG A 188 7.85 5.53 3.36
N ALA A 189 8.25 4.34 3.81
CA ALA A 189 7.94 3.85 5.15
C ALA A 189 8.47 4.78 6.26
N LEU A 190 9.65 5.39 6.07
CA LEU A 190 10.26 6.30 7.04
C LEU A 190 9.70 7.72 7.00
N MET A 191 9.32 8.18 5.82
CA MET A 191 8.66 9.48 5.66
C MET A 191 7.25 9.41 6.28
N PHE A 192 6.47 8.37 5.96
CA PHE A 192 5.08 8.28 6.36
C PHE A 192 4.89 8.28 7.89
N GLN A 193 5.78 7.60 8.64
CA GLN A 193 5.72 7.55 10.11
C GLN A 193 6.01 8.90 10.80
N GLN A 194 6.43 9.94 10.08
CA GLN A 194 6.58 11.29 10.64
C GLN A 194 5.23 12.00 10.79
N LEU A 195 4.18 11.50 10.13
CA LEU A 195 2.86 12.09 10.16
C LEU A 195 2.11 11.67 11.44
N PRO A 196 1.31 12.57 12.05
CA PRO A 196 0.46 12.21 13.17
C PRO A 196 -0.45 11.04 12.81
N THR A 197 -0.63 10.10 13.75
CA THR A 197 -1.47 8.89 13.59
C THR A 197 -1.00 7.91 12.52
N ALA A 198 0.17 8.14 11.92
CA ALA A 198 0.76 7.24 10.94
C ALA A 198 1.78 6.28 11.57
N GLY A 199 1.96 5.12 10.95
CA GLY A 199 2.92 4.10 11.38
C GLY A 199 2.26 2.90 12.07
N LEU A 200 2.99 2.27 13.00
CA LEU A 200 2.52 1.01 13.59
C LEU A 200 1.27 1.22 14.46
N PRO A 201 0.26 0.36 14.35
CA PRO A 201 -0.91 0.40 15.22
C PRO A 201 -0.56 -0.01 16.66
N TYR A 202 -1.39 0.42 17.60
CA TYR A 202 -1.34 -0.08 18.98
C TYR A 202 -1.95 -1.49 19.07
N HIS A 203 -1.51 -2.25 20.07
CA HIS A 203 -2.15 -3.51 20.43
C HIS A 203 -3.39 -3.23 21.29
N PHE A 204 -4.51 -3.87 20.93
CA PHE A 204 -5.75 -3.85 21.70
C PHE A 204 -6.21 -5.30 21.90
N SER A 205 -6.45 -5.68 23.16
CA SER A 205 -6.96 -7.01 23.51
C SER A 205 -8.46 -7.14 23.22
N GLN A 206 -9.19 -6.02 23.24
CA GLN A 206 -10.65 -6.00 23.06
C GLN A 206 -11.10 -4.86 22.15
N TRP A 207 -12.21 -5.07 21.43
CA TRP A 207 -12.81 -4.05 20.57
C TRP A 207 -13.15 -2.76 21.31
N SER A 208 -13.58 -2.86 22.56
CA SER A 208 -13.90 -1.71 23.40
C SER A 208 -12.68 -0.81 23.67
N GLU A 209 -11.47 -1.36 23.67
CA GLU A 209 -10.23 -0.57 23.84
C GLU A 209 -9.94 0.23 22.57
N TYR A 210 -10.15 -0.37 21.39
CA TYR A 210 -10.11 0.35 20.11
C TYR A 210 -11.18 1.45 20.04
N GLU A 211 -12.42 1.15 20.46
CA GLU A 211 -13.51 2.14 20.57
C GLU A 211 -13.19 3.30 21.51
N SER A 212 -12.43 3.02 22.58
CA SER A 212 -11.97 4.03 23.54
C SER A 212 -10.87 4.89 22.91
N TYR A 213 -9.89 4.26 22.25
CA TYR A 213 -8.85 4.97 21.50
C TYR A 213 -9.45 5.93 20.45
N VAL A 214 -10.37 5.46 19.61
CA VAL A 214 -11.00 6.31 18.58
C VAL A 214 -11.78 7.47 19.22
N ALA A 215 -12.49 7.21 20.33
CA ALA A 215 -13.22 8.25 21.04
C ALA A 215 -12.29 9.34 21.60
N ASP A 216 -11.14 8.96 22.16
CA ASP A 216 -10.15 9.91 22.68
C ASP A 216 -9.53 10.74 21.54
N MET A 217 -9.23 10.11 20.40
CA MET A 217 -8.64 10.79 19.24
C MET A 217 -9.60 11.80 18.60
N LEU A 218 -10.90 11.49 18.57
CA LEU A 218 -11.95 12.43 18.14
C LEU A 218 -12.15 13.55 19.16
N HIS A 219 -12.22 13.21 20.46
CA HIS A 219 -12.45 14.18 21.53
C HIS A 219 -11.36 15.25 21.60
N THR A 220 -10.10 14.83 21.40
CA THR A 220 -8.93 15.71 21.43
C THR A 220 -8.72 16.47 20.12
N GLY A 221 -9.49 16.18 19.06
CA GLY A 221 -9.31 16.77 17.74
C GLY A 221 -8.04 16.32 17.02
N VAL A 222 -7.45 15.19 17.43
CA VAL A 222 -6.30 14.61 16.71
C VAL A 222 -6.75 14.02 15.38
N ILE A 223 -8.00 13.56 15.29
CA ILE A 223 -8.67 13.19 14.04
C ILE A 223 -10.06 13.82 14.00
N ASP A 224 -10.52 14.20 12.81
CA ASP A 224 -11.91 14.62 12.58
C ASP A 224 -12.81 13.43 12.18
N ASP A 225 -12.21 12.39 11.61
CA ASP A 225 -12.87 11.17 11.15
C ASP A 225 -11.99 9.93 11.38
N ILE A 226 -12.61 8.77 11.59
CA ILE A 226 -11.90 7.50 11.84
C ILE A 226 -10.95 7.10 10.69
N SER A 227 -11.25 7.50 9.44
CA SER A 227 -10.39 7.25 8.28
C SER A 227 -9.05 8.00 8.34
N GLU A 228 -8.91 8.98 9.23
CA GLU A 228 -7.66 9.72 9.42
C GLU A 228 -6.64 8.97 10.29
N ILE A 229 -7.00 7.82 10.86
CA ILE A 229 -6.04 6.91 11.48
C ILE A 229 -5.23 6.24 10.38
N ARG A 230 -3.98 6.67 10.22
CA ARG A 230 -3.08 6.32 9.11
C ARG A 230 -2.13 5.16 9.46
N TRP A 231 -2.61 4.18 10.21
CA TRP A 231 -1.76 3.04 10.58
C TRP A 231 -1.35 2.20 9.37
N ASP A 232 -0.18 1.57 9.47
CA ASP A 232 0.36 0.65 8.46
C ASP A 232 -0.58 -0.53 8.20
N VAL A 233 -1.29 -0.98 9.24
CA VAL A 233 -2.41 -1.93 9.15
C VAL A 233 -3.52 -1.42 10.05
N ARG A 234 -4.76 -1.41 9.57
CA ARG A 234 -5.90 -0.94 10.37
C ARG A 234 -7.18 -1.74 10.14
N PRO A 235 -8.07 -1.83 11.14
CA PRO A 235 -9.44 -2.22 10.89
C PRO A 235 -10.17 -1.12 10.09
N VAL A 236 -11.08 -1.52 9.20
CA VAL A 236 -11.95 -0.59 8.48
C VAL A 236 -13.41 -0.99 8.75
N PRO A 237 -13.98 -0.53 9.88
CA PRO A 237 -15.25 -1.05 10.39
C PRO A 237 -16.40 -0.89 9.39
N ARG A 238 -16.45 0.23 8.67
CA ARG A 238 -17.48 0.52 7.67
C ARG A 238 -17.54 -0.48 6.51
N PHE A 239 -16.44 -1.18 6.23
CA PHE A 239 -16.33 -2.18 5.17
C PHE A 239 -16.25 -3.61 5.71
N GLY A 240 -16.11 -3.77 7.03
CA GLY A 240 -15.90 -5.09 7.62
C GLY A 240 -14.56 -5.72 7.22
N THR A 241 -13.53 -4.91 6.97
CA THR A 241 -12.22 -5.39 6.49
C THR A 241 -11.10 -5.12 7.48
N VAL A 242 -9.97 -5.79 7.25
CA VAL A 242 -8.64 -5.29 7.63
C VAL A 242 -7.98 -4.71 6.38
N GLU A 243 -7.21 -3.64 6.54
CA GLU A 243 -6.53 -2.97 5.44
C GLU A 243 -5.02 -2.96 5.68
N MET A 244 -4.27 -3.54 4.75
CA MET A 244 -2.81 -3.53 4.70
C MET A 244 -2.36 -2.32 3.88
N ARG A 245 -1.59 -1.40 4.48
CA ARG A 245 -1.12 -0.15 3.87
C ARG A 245 0.41 -0.01 3.85
N ILE A 246 1.10 -1.11 4.15
CA ILE A 246 2.56 -1.18 4.28
C ILE A 246 3.25 -0.96 2.94
N ALA A 247 2.66 -1.47 1.86
CA ALA A 247 3.34 -1.59 0.58
C ALA A 247 3.63 -0.23 -0.07
N ASP A 248 4.86 -0.08 -0.58
CA ASP A 248 5.19 0.96 -1.54
C ASP A 248 4.39 0.76 -2.85
N GLY A 249 4.31 1.80 -3.67
CA GLY A 249 3.81 1.70 -5.04
C GLY A 249 4.59 0.67 -5.85
N LEU A 250 3.93 -0.02 -6.77
CA LEU A 250 4.50 -1.10 -7.56
C LEU A 250 4.27 -0.83 -9.04
N SER A 251 5.27 -1.06 -9.89
CA SER A 251 5.20 -0.75 -11.33
C SER A 251 4.67 -1.90 -12.21
N SER A 252 4.00 -2.88 -11.59
CA SER A 252 3.42 -4.02 -12.30
C SER A 252 2.23 -4.63 -11.56
N LEU A 253 1.15 -4.95 -12.29
CA LEU A 253 0.00 -5.70 -11.75
C LEU A 253 0.40 -7.10 -11.26
N LYS A 254 1.51 -7.64 -11.77
CA LYS A 254 2.03 -8.92 -11.30
C LYS A 254 2.56 -8.81 -9.87
N ASP A 255 3.26 -7.71 -9.56
CA ASP A 255 3.72 -7.42 -8.20
C ASP A 255 2.55 -7.03 -7.28
N VAL A 256 1.60 -6.21 -7.76
CA VAL A 256 0.37 -5.87 -7.01
C VAL A 256 -0.43 -7.13 -6.67
N GLY A 257 -0.59 -8.03 -7.65
CA GLY A 257 -1.23 -9.33 -7.46
C GLY A 257 -0.53 -10.20 -6.41
N ALA A 258 0.80 -10.26 -6.43
CA ALA A 258 1.56 -11.01 -5.44
C ALA A 258 1.34 -10.47 -4.01
N MET A 259 1.31 -9.14 -3.85
CA MET A 259 1.03 -8.50 -2.56
C MET A 259 -0.41 -8.77 -2.10
N ALA A 260 -1.38 -8.70 -3.01
CA ALA A 260 -2.77 -9.02 -2.72
C ALA A 260 -2.94 -10.49 -2.30
N ALA A 261 -2.35 -11.43 -3.04
CA ALA A 261 -2.41 -12.86 -2.73
C ALA A 261 -1.77 -13.21 -1.39
N LEU A 262 -0.57 -12.68 -1.11
CA LEU A 262 0.11 -12.89 0.16
C LEU A 262 -0.73 -12.35 1.32
N THR A 263 -1.27 -11.13 1.19
CA THR A 263 -2.13 -10.53 2.23
C THR A 263 -3.41 -11.33 2.44
N GLN A 264 -4.09 -11.75 1.36
CA GLN A 264 -5.30 -12.56 1.42
C GLN A 264 -5.04 -13.90 2.12
N CYS A 265 -3.96 -14.59 1.76
CA CYS A 265 -3.60 -15.89 2.32
C CYS A 265 -3.21 -15.78 3.80
N LEU A 266 -2.46 -14.74 4.19
CA LEU A 266 -2.11 -14.49 5.59
C LEU A 266 -3.37 -14.24 6.44
N VAL A 267 -4.29 -13.39 5.96
CA VAL A 267 -5.55 -13.10 6.65
C VAL A 267 -6.41 -14.37 6.78
N GLN A 268 -6.54 -15.15 5.70
CA GLN A 268 -7.27 -16.43 5.75
C GLN A 268 -6.62 -17.41 6.74
N SER A 269 -5.30 -17.55 6.72
CA SER A 269 -4.55 -18.43 7.64
C SER A 269 -4.82 -18.06 9.10
N MET A 270 -4.77 -16.76 9.41
CA MET A 270 -5.07 -16.28 10.76
C MET A 270 -6.54 -16.46 11.15
N SER A 271 -7.48 -16.27 10.21
CA SER A 271 -8.90 -16.53 10.44
C SER A 271 -9.15 -18.01 10.75
N ASP A 272 -8.58 -18.93 9.97
CA ASP A 272 -8.67 -20.39 10.18
C ASP A 272 -8.15 -20.79 11.56
N ARG A 273 -7.02 -20.22 11.99
CA ARG A 273 -6.44 -20.46 13.32
C ARG A 273 -7.33 -19.96 14.45
N LEU A 274 -7.94 -18.78 14.29
CA LEU A 274 -8.87 -18.22 15.27
C LEU A 274 -10.13 -19.07 15.38
N ASP A 275 -10.66 -19.57 14.26
CA ASP A 275 -11.80 -20.49 14.25
C ASP A 275 -11.48 -21.85 14.91
N ALA A 276 -10.22 -22.28 14.84
CA ALA A 276 -9.70 -23.44 15.58
C ALA A 276 -9.46 -23.16 17.07
N GLY A 277 -9.71 -21.93 17.55
CA GLY A 277 -9.52 -21.54 18.95
C GLY A 277 -8.06 -21.21 19.32
N GLU A 278 -7.17 -21.08 18.33
CA GLU A 278 -5.80 -20.64 18.56
C GLU A 278 -5.72 -19.13 18.82
N ARG A 279 -4.54 -18.68 19.24
CA ARG A 279 -4.23 -17.26 19.40
C ARG A 279 -3.17 -16.83 18.40
N ILE A 280 -3.37 -15.65 17.82
CA ILE A 280 -2.34 -15.00 17.01
C ILE A 280 -1.27 -14.41 17.95
N PRO A 281 0.02 -14.74 17.76
CA PRO A 281 1.09 -14.17 18.57
C PRO A 281 1.18 -12.65 18.43
N VAL A 282 1.50 -11.96 19.52
CA VAL A 282 1.74 -10.51 19.53
C VAL A 282 3.22 -10.28 19.79
N MET A 283 3.93 -9.76 18.80
CA MET A 283 5.34 -9.40 18.95
C MET A 283 5.50 -8.19 19.89
N PRO A 284 6.53 -8.15 20.76
CA PRO A 284 6.82 -6.98 21.58
C PRO A 284 6.96 -5.69 20.74
N PRO A 285 6.48 -4.54 21.23
CA PRO A 285 6.42 -3.32 20.43
C PRO A 285 7.79 -2.82 19.97
N TRP A 286 8.84 -3.00 20.77
CA TRP A 286 10.20 -2.61 20.38
C TRP A 286 10.76 -3.46 19.21
N TYR A 287 10.38 -4.74 19.10
CA TYR A 287 10.74 -5.57 17.95
C TYR A 287 9.94 -5.21 16.71
N ARG A 288 8.66 -4.82 16.84
CA ARG A 288 7.87 -4.30 15.71
C ARG A 288 8.52 -3.05 15.10
N VAL A 289 8.92 -2.11 15.96
CA VAL A 289 9.62 -0.88 15.53
C VAL A 289 10.95 -1.20 14.86
N GLU A 290 11.75 -2.08 15.45
CA GLU A 290 13.03 -2.50 14.88
C GLU A 290 12.86 -3.18 13.53
N ASN A 291 11.94 -4.14 13.41
CA ASN A 291 11.64 -4.84 12.15
C ASN A 291 11.19 -3.88 11.05
N LYS A 292 10.34 -2.89 11.37
CA LYS A 292 9.96 -1.84 10.43
C LYS A 292 11.17 -1.11 9.89
N TRP A 293 12.09 -0.72 10.76
CA TRP A 293 13.29 0.00 10.35
C TRP A 293 14.24 -0.88 9.53
N ARG A 294 14.50 -2.12 9.97
CA ARG A 294 15.38 -3.07 9.25
C ARG A 294 14.86 -3.36 7.85
N ALA A 295 13.56 -3.65 7.70
CA ALA A 295 12.97 -3.89 6.39
C ALA A 295 13.03 -2.63 5.50
N ALA A 296 12.83 -1.44 6.08
CA ALA A 296 12.92 -0.18 5.32
C ALA A 296 14.34 0.05 4.82
N ARG A 297 15.34 -0.26 5.64
CA ARG A 297 16.75 -0.02 5.35
C ARG A 297 17.36 -1.05 4.40
N TYR A 298 17.07 -2.33 4.61
CA TYR A 298 17.76 -3.44 3.95
C TYR A 298 16.91 -4.17 2.91
N GLY A 299 15.59 -3.95 2.88
CA GLY A 299 14.71 -4.61 1.93
C GLY A 299 14.77 -6.14 2.08
N LEU A 300 14.98 -6.85 0.98
CA LEU A 300 15.06 -8.32 0.95
C LEU A 300 16.30 -8.87 1.66
N ASP A 301 17.29 -8.03 1.97
CA ASP A 301 18.49 -8.42 2.72
C ASP A 301 18.33 -8.26 4.24
N ALA A 302 17.11 -7.94 4.70
CA ALA A 302 16.84 -7.73 6.13
C ALA A 302 16.85 -9.04 6.92
N ILE A 303 17.63 -9.07 8.01
CA ILE A 303 17.50 -10.07 9.08
C ILE A 303 16.41 -9.58 10.03
N ILE A 304 15.30 -10.31 10.09
CA ILE A 304 14.10 -9.94 10.83
C ILE A 304 13.96 -10.76 12.10
N ILE A 305 13.36 -10.16 13.12
CA ILE A 305 13.02 -10.80 14.39
C ILE A 305 11.67 -11.52 14.20
N LEU A 306 11.62 -12.82 14.47
CA LEU A 306 10.47 -13.68 14.18
C LEU A 306 9.47 -13.77 15.32
N ASP A 307 9.94 -13.64 16.57
CA ASP A 307 9.11 -13.89 17.74
C ASP A 307 9.56 -13.11 18.99
N LYS A 308 8.83 -13.31 20.10
CA LYS A 308 9.13 -12.71 21.39
C LYS A 308 10.41 -13.20 22.06
N ALA A 309 10.96 -14.34 21.63
CA ALA A 309 12.23 -14.86 22.13
C ALA A 309 13.42 -14.20 21.43
N GLY A 310 13.19 -13.42 20.37
CA GLY A 310 14.22 -12.75 19.63
C GLY A 310 14.92 -13.66 18.62
N ASN A 311 14.27 -14.74 18.19
CA ASN A 311 14.79 -15.55 17.09
C ASN A 311 14.83 -14.71 15.81
N GLU A 312 15.89 -14.84 15.02
CA GLU A 312 16.10 -14.04 13.82
C GLU A 312 16.33 -14.92 12.58
N MET A 313 15.91 -14.42 11.42
CA MET A 313 16.14 -15.07 10.13
C MET A 313 16.18 -14.03 9.01
N LEU A 314 16.87 -14.33 7.91
CA LEU A 314 16.74 -13.54 6.68
C LEU A 314 15.28 -13.55 6.21
N VAL A 315 14.75 -12.39 5.83
CA VAL A 315 13.35 -12.25 5.44
C VAL A 315 12.98 -13.17 4.27
N THR A 316 13.89 -13.40 3.32
CA THR A 316 13.65 -14.31 2.18
C THR A 316 13.62 -15.78 2.58
N ASP A 317 14.43 -16.19 3.56
CA ASP A 317 14.41 -17.56 4.07
C ASP A 317 13.09 -17.83 4.78
N HIS A 318 12.66 -16.91 5.66
CA HIS A 318 11.37 -17.06 6.35
C HIS A 318 10.18 -16.92 5.39
N LEU A 319 10.26 -16.06 4.37
CA LEU A 319 9.26 -16.01 3.30
C LEU A 319 9.10 -17.37 2.61
N THR A 320 10.20 -18.09 2.37
CA THR A 320 10.13 -19.42 1.74
C THR A 320 9.33 -20.39 2.61
N GLU A 321 9.53 -20.39 3.93
CA GLU A 321 8.75 -21.20 4.88
C GLU A 321 7.26 -20.80 4.85
N VAL A 322 6.97 -19.51 4.94
CA VAL A 322 5.61 -18.96 4.91
C VAL A 322 4.88 -19.30 3.62
N LEU A 323 5.54 -19.21 2.45
CA LEU A 323 4.92 -19.53 1.17
C LEU A 323 4.54 -21.02 1.08
N ASN A 324 5.35 -21.92 1.63
CA ASN A 324 5.02 -23.34 1.72
C ASN A 324 3.81 -23.59 2.62
N GLU A 325 3.73 -22.88 3.76
CA GLU A 325 2.57 -22.97 4.66
C GLU A 325 1.28 -22.43 4.03
N LEU A 326 1.38 -21.39 3.22
CA LEU A 326 0.24 -20.75 2.56
C LEU A 326 -0.22 -21.45 1.27
N GLU A 327 0.58 -22.37 0.70
CA GLU A 327 0.23 -23.05 -0.57
C GLU A 327 -1.17 -23.72 -0.54
N PRO A 328 -1.57 -24.47 0.51
CA PRO A 328 -2.91 -25.06 0.56
C PRO A 328 -4.02 -24.02 0.68
N ILE A 329 -3.73 -22.83 1.21
CA ILE A 329 -4.68 -21.72 1.33
C ILE A 329 -4.85 -21.04 -0.03
N ALA A 330 -3.75 -20.78 -0.73
CA ALA A 330 -3.78 -20.20 -2.07
C ALA A 330 -4.55 -21.08 -3.07
N LYS A 331 -4.46 -22.41 -2.94
CA LYS A 331 -5.30 -23.37 -3.68
C LYS A 331 -6.79 -23.17 -3.44
N ARG A 332 -7.19 -22.96 -2.19
CA ARG A 332 -8.61 -22.74 -1.83
C ARG A 332 -9.13 -21.37 -2.27
N LEU A 333 -8.25 -20.37 -2.32
CA LEU A 333 -8.56 -18.99 -2.71
C LEU A 333 -8.35 -18.71 -4.20
N ASP A 334 -7.93 -19.71 -4.99
CA ASP A 334 -7.63 -19.58 -6.42
C ASP A 334 -6.62 -18.46 -6.73
N CYS A 335 -5.52 -18.42 -5.96
CA CYS A 335 -4.45 -17.42 -6.11
C CYS A 335 -3.04 -18.02 -6.07
N GLU A 336 -2.88 -19.31 -6.39
CA GLU A 336 -1.59 -20.01 -6.40
C GLU A 336 -0.55 -19.36 -7.31
N ASN A 337 -0.97 -18.88 -8.48
CA ASN A 337 -0.06 -18.26 -9.44
C ASN A 337 0.45 -16.92 -8.93
N GLU A 338 -0.44 -16.11 -8.37
CA GLU A 338 -0.11 -14.83 -7.75
C GLU A 338 0.73 -15.01 -6.48
N LEU A 339 0.45 -16.01 -5.64
CA LEU A 339 1.29 -16.29 -4.49
C LEU A 339 2.71 -16.73 -4.92
N ARG A 340 2.81 -17.54 -5.98
CA ARG A 340 4.11 -17.94 -6.56
C ARG A 340 4.90 -16.75 -7.11
N ASP A 341 4.23 -15.67 -7.51
CA ASP A 341 4.91 -14.45 -7.95
C ASP A 341 5.67 -13.73 -6.83
N VAL A 342 5.42 -14.05 -5.57
CA VAL A 342 6.27 -13.62 -4.45
C VAL A 342 7.69 -14.18 -4.58
N GLU A 343 7.84 -15.46 -4.95
CA GLU A 343 9.16 -16.06 -5.19
C GLU A 343 9.88 -15.38 -6.37
N ARG A 344 9.14 -14.95 -7.39
CA ARG A 344 9.72 -14.21 -8.51
C ARG A 344 10.32 -12.89 -8.02
N ILE A 345 9.65 -12.17 -7.13
CA ILE A 345 10.19 -10.94 -6.52
C ILE A 345 11.46 -11.27 -5.72
N MET A 346 11.43 -12.32 -4.90
CA MET A 346 12.60 -12.72 -4.09
C MET A 346 13.82 -13.09 -4.95
N ARG A 347 13.61 -13.79 -6.08
CA ARG A 347 14.71 -14.25 -6.96
C ARG A 347 15.18 -13.19 -7.95
N GLY A 348 14.25 -12.39 -8.47
CA GLY A 348 14.53 -11.34 -9.46
C GLY A 348 14.99 -10.03 -8.83
N GLY A 349 14.61 -9.80 -7.58
CA GLY A 349 14.80 -8.56 -6.84
C GLY A 349 13.53 -7.72 -6.76
N ALA A 350 13.40 -6.97 -5.67
CA ALA A 350 12.32 -6.01 -5.44
C ALA A 350 12.55 -4.68 -6.19
N GLY A 351 11.55 -3.81 -6.19
CA GLY A 351 11.56 -2.55 -6.95
C GLY A 351 12.80 -1.69 -6.72
N TYR A 352 13.27 -1.58 -5.48
CA TYR A 352 14.46 -0.78 -5.13
C TYR A 352 15.76 -1.33 -5.73
N GLN A 353 15.88 -2.67 -5.86
CA GLN A 353 17.05 -3.31 -6.46
C GLN A 353 17.07 -3.07 -7.97
N TRP A 354 15.91 -3.15 -8.62
CA TRP A 354 15.77 -2.80 -10.03
C TRP A 354 16.14 -1.34 -10.28
N GLN A 355 15.64 -0.43 -9.45
CA GLN A 355 15.96 0.99 -9.61
C GLN A 355 17.46 1.25 -9.45
N ARG A 356 18.10 0.72 -8.40
CA ARG A 356 19.56 0.88 -8.23
C ARG A 356 20.35 0.27 -9.40
N LYS A 357 19.92 -0.87 -9.92
CA LYS A 357 20.53 -1.51 -11.09
C LYS A 357 20.43 -0.61 -12.33
N ILE A 358 19.23 -0.11 -12.66
CA ILE A 358 19.03 0.77 -13.82
C ILE A 358 19.81 2.08 -13.67
N ALA A 359 19.85 2.67 -12.46
CA ALA A 359 20.67 3.86 -12.22
C ALA A 359 22.16 3.57 -12.47
N ALA A 360 22.69 2.45 -11.96
CA ALA A 360 24.08 2.07 -12.17
C ALA A 360 24.42 1.80 -13.65
N GLU A 361 23.49 1.17 -14.40
CA GLU A 361 23.65 0.91 -15.84
C GLU A 361 23.55 2.18 -16.71
N ASN A 362 23.07 3.30 -16.14
CA ASN A 362 22.91 4.59 -16.83
C ASN A 362 23.72 5.71 -16.17
N ASP A 363 24.89 5.39 -15.58
CA ASP A 363 25.81 6.37 -14.98
C ASP A 363 25.16 7.31 -13.93
N GLY A 364 24.12 6.83 -13.23
CA GLY A 364 23.36 7.59 -12.25
C GLY A 364 22.22 8.45 -12.80
N ASP A 365 21.88 8.37 -14.09
CA ASP A 365 20.74 9.10 -14.65
C ASP A 365 19.41 8.55 -14.10
N LEU A 366 18.85 9.23 -13.10
CA LEU A 366 17.58 8.87 -12.48
C LEU A 366 16.38 9.07 -13.42
N ARG A 367 16.50 9.79 -14.54
CA ARG A 367 15.42 9.83 -15.56
C ARG A 367 15.27 8.49 -16.26
N ALA A 368 16.34 7.69 -16.35
CA ALA A 368 16.27 6.33 -16.88
C ALA A 368 15.33 5.45 -16.03
N LEU A 369 15.27 5.69 -14.72
CA LEU A 369 14.35 5.01 -13.81
C LEU A 369 12.90 5.30 -14.13
N VAL A 370 12.57 6.57 -14.37
CA VAL A 370 11.20 6.99 -14.71
C VAL A 370 10.79 6.37 -16.05
N ARG A 371 11.69 6.36 -17.05
CA ARG A 371 11.44 5.71 -18.35
C ARG A 371 11.24 4.19 -18.21
N ASP A 372 12.06 3.50 -17.41
CA ASP A 372 11.91 2.06 -17.17
C ASP A 372 10.59 1.76 -16.44
N ASN A 373 10.26 2.53 -15.40
CA ASN A 373 9.03 2.37 -14.63
C ASN A 373 7.78 2.56 -15.49
N THR A 374 7.70 3.67 -16.23
CA THR A 374 6.57 3.95 -17.13
C THR A 374 6.42 2.90 -18.24
N ALA A 375 7.54 2.36 -18.75
CA ALA A 375 7.52 1.24 -19.70
C ALA A 375 6.96 -0.05 -19.07
N ARG A 376 7.36 -0.39 -17.83
CA ARG A 376 6.79 -1.54 -17.09
C ARG A 376 5.30 -1.40 -16.85
N MET A 377 4.86 -0.19 -16.50
CA MET A 377 3.44 0.14 -16.33
C MET A 377 2.63 -0.02 -17.63
N ARG A 378 3.26 -0.05 -18.82
CA ARG A 378 2.59 -0.32 -20.11
C ARG A 378 2.53 -1.82 -20.45
N LEU A 379 3.43 -2.63 -19.91
CA LEU A 379 3.45 -4.10 -20.10
C LEU A 379 2.47 -4.83 -19.17
N THR A 380 1.78 -4.07 -18.34
CA THR A 380 1.04 -4.50 -17.18
C THR A 380 -0.41 -4.80 -17.52
#